data_AF-A0A8C1C100-F1
#
_entry.id   AF-A0A8C1C100-F1
#
_cell.length_a   1.000
_cell.length_b   1.000
_cell.length_c   1.000
_cell.angle_alpha   90.00
_cell.angle_beta   90.00
_cell.angle_gamma   90.00
#
_symmetry.space_group_name_H-M   'P 1'
#
loop_
_entity.id
_entity.type
_entity.pdbx_description
1 polymer ?
#
loop_
_entity_poly.entity_id
_entity_poly.type
_entity_poly.pdbx_seq_one_letter_code
_entity_poly.pdbx_strand_id
1 'polypeptide(L)'
;MRVDILENQAMDFRNGFVQLCYGDFDKNKTCYTEKLPGTLKQFSDFLGDRKWFAGDKITFVDFIMYELLDQHRMFDPECLDDYKNLRCFLDHFELAQPIRLLLEYTGTKYEEKFYTCGEAPTYDKSCWFNEKEKLGMDFPNLPYLEDGDTKVVQSNAIMRYIARKHNLCGETDEAQMRVDILENQAMDFRNGFVQLCYGDFDKNKTCYTEKLPGTLKQFSDFLGDRKWFAGDKITFVDFIMYELLDQHRMFDPECLDDYKNLRSFLDRFESLEKIVEYMKSNKFMKTPVNNKMAKWGNKKE
;
A
#
# COMPACT_ATOMS: atom_id res chain seq x y z
N MET A 1 2.26 5.51 -28.22
CA MET A 1 2.22 6.92 -27.79
C MET A 1 3.23 7.08 -26.67
N ARG A 2 4.09 8.11 -26.72
CA ARG A 2 5.25 8.28 -25.82
C ARG A 2 4.78 8.73 -24.41
N VAL A 3 5.52 8.40 -23.36
CA VAL A 3 5.15 8.63 -21.93
C VAL A 3 4.98 10.12 -21.62
N ASP A 4 5.78 10.98 -22.23
CA ASP A 4 5.68 12.45 -22.20
C ASP A 4 4.31 12.98 -22.69
N ILE A 5 3.69 12.33 -23.66
CA ILE A 5 2.35 12.71 -24.15
C ILE A 5 1.27 12.35 -23.12
N LEU A 6 1.41 11.21 -22.45
CA LEU A 6 0.48 10.80 -21.40
C LEU A 6 0.61 11.70 -20.17
N GLU A 7 1.82 12.08 -19.78
CA GLU A 7 2.04 13.03 -18.66
C GLU A 7 1.33 14.35 -18.91
N ASN A 8 1.46 14.90 -20.13
CA ASN A 8 0.77 16.12 -20.51
C ASN A 8 -0.76 15.94 -20.48
N GLN A 9 -1.29 14.81 -20.96
CA GLN A 9 -2.72 14.51 -20.90
C GLN A 9 -3.24 14.33 -19.47
N ALA A 10 -2.47 13.68 -18.60
CA ALA A 10 -2.76 13.53 -17.19
C ALA A 10 -2.77 14.89 -16.48
N MET A 11 -1.82 15.76 -16.82
CA MET A 11 -1.76 17.13 -16.30
C MET A 11 -2.90 18.00 -16.81
N ASP A 12 -3.30 17.88 -18.08
CA ASP A 12 -4.47 18.56 -18.61
C ASP A 12 -5.76 18.08 -17.96
N PHE A 13 -5.87 16.76 -17.70
CA PHE A 13 -7.01 16.18 -16.99
C PHE A 13 -7.10 16.71 -15.55
N ARG A 14 -5.96 16.75 -14.85
CA ARG A 14 -5.83 17.36 -13.53
C ARG A 14 -6.21 18.84 -13.55
N ASN A 15 -5.70 19.61 -14.51
CA ASN A 15 -5.97 21.04 -14.63
C ASN A 15 -7.44 21.32 -14.92
N GLY A 16 -8.09 20.49 -15.73
CA GLY A 16 -9.53 20.55 -15.95
C GLY A 16 -10.32 20.36 -14.65
N PHE A 17 -9.92 19.38 -13.83
CA PHE A 17 -10.55 19.15 -12.53
C PHE A 17 -10.30 20.30 -11.55
N VAL A 18 -9.09 20.87 -11.54
CA VAL A 18 -8.76 22.06 -10.75
C VAL A 18 -9.62 23.26 -11.18
N GLN A 19 -9.79 23.49 -12.49
CA GLN A 19 -10.64 24.58 -12.99
C GLN A 19 -12.12 24.40 -12.62
N LEU A 20 -12.60 23.15 -12.55
CA LEU A 20 -13.93 22.84 -12.02
C LEU A 20 -14.02 23.27 -10.53
N CYS A 21 -13.05 22.87 -9.71
CA CYS A 21 -13.09 23.09 -8.26
C CYS A 21 -12.86 24.55 -7.84
N TYR A 22 -12.03 25.30 -8.56
CA TYR A 22 -11.68 26.69 -8.23
C TYR A 22 -12.46 27.73 -9.06
N GLY A 23 -13.30 27.30 -9.99
CA GLY A 23 -14.22 28.14 -10.75
C GLY A 23 -15.62 28.18 -10.16
N ASP A 24 -16.60 28.63 -10.95
CA ASP A 24 -18.02 28.51 -10.63
C ASP A 24 -18.45 27.03 -10.77
N PHE A 25 -18.31 26.28 -9.67
CA PHE A 25 -18.46 24.82 -9.64
C PHE A 25 -19.80 24.36 -10.21
N ASP A 26 -20.91 24.98 -9.78
CA ASP A 26 -22.25 24.58 -10.21
C ASP A 26 -22.47 24.79 -11.72
N LYS A 27 -21.91 25.88 -12.25
CA LYS A 27 -21.94 26.16 -13.69
C LYS A 27 -21.03 25.24 -14.49
N ASN A 28 -19.86 24.89 -13.95
CA ASN A 28 -18.83 24.15 -14.66
C ASN A 28 -19.02 22.63 -14.56
N LYS A 29 -19.72 22.14 -13.52
CA LYS A 29 -19.94 20.71 -13.25
C LYS A 29 -20.56 19.98 -14.45
N THR A 30 -21.66 20.50 -14.99
CA THR A 30 -22.35 19.87 -16.13
C THR A 30 -21.43 19.72 -17.34
N CYS A 31 -20.71 20.79 -17.70
CA CYS A 31 -19.77 20.77 -18.82
C CYS A 31 -18.59 19.81 -18.59
N TYR A 32 -18.15 19.69 -17.33
CA TYR A 32 -17.07 18.78 -16.96
C TYR A 32 -17.51 17.31 -17.01
N THR A 33 -18.65 16.98 -16.41
CA THR A 33 -19.22 15.62 -16.40
C THR A 33 -19.56 15.15 -17.81
N GLU A 34 -20.03 16.02 -18.71
CA GLU A 34 -20.26 15.68 -20.13
C GLU A 34 -18.98 15.25 -20.86
N LYS A 35 -17.81 15.80 -20.47
CA LYS A 35 -16.51 15.50 -21.10
C LYS A 35 -15.78 14.32 -20.46
N LEU A 36 -16.05 14.06 -19.19
CA LEU A 36 -15.34 13.08 -18.37
C LEU A 36 -15.31 11.67 -18.99
N PRO A 37 -16.42 11.10 -19.52
CA PRO A 37 -16.37 9.79 -20.18
C PRO A 37 -15.43 9.77 -21.39
N GLY A 38 -15.38 10.85 -22.17
CA GLY A 38 -14.47 10.96 -23.31
C GLY A 38 -13.01 10.87 -22.89
N THR A 39 -12.64 11.54 -21.80
CA THR A 39 -11.28 11.52 -21.26
C THR A 39 -10.93 10.18 -20.61
N LEU A 40 -11.83 9.59 -19.83
CA LEU A 40 -11.63 8.28 -19.23
C LEU A 40 -11.52 7.18 -20.29
N LYS A 41 -12.30 7.28 -21.37
CA LYS A 41 -12.15 6.39 -22.53
C LYS A 41 -10.77 6.50 -23.16
N GLN A 42 -10.19 7.70 -23.27
CA GLN A 42 -8.83 7.86 -23.79
C GLN A 42 -7.80 7.16 -22.91
N PHE A 43 -7.91 7.30 -21.58
CA PHE A 43 -7.03 6.59 -20.65
C PHE A 43 -7.25 5.08 -20.66
N SER A 44 -8.49 4.63 -20.78
CA SER A 44 -8.84 3.22 -20.92
C SER A 44 -8.30 2.63 -22.22
N ASP A 45 -8.52 3.28 -23.36
CA ASP A 45 -8.01 2.85 -24.67
C ASP A 45 -6.48 2.84 -24.66
N PHE A 46 -5.88 3.85 -24.02
CA PHE A 46 -4.45 3.93 -23.88
C PHE A 46 -3.94 2.78 -23.00
N LEU A 47 -4.48 2.57 -21.80
CA LEU A 47 -4.09 1.44 -20.95
C LEU A 47 -4.27 0.12 -21.72
N GLY A 48 -5.39 -0.05 -22.41
CA GLY A 48 -5.72 -1.26 -23.17
C GLY A 48 -5.68 -2.48 -22.27
N ASP A 49 -5.01 -3.54 -22.72
CA ASP A 49 -4.75 -4.75 -21.94
C ASP A 49 -3.46 -4.64 -21.09
N ARG A 50 -2.78 -3.49 -21.11
CA ARG A 50 -1.53 -3.28 -20.38
C ARG A 50 -1.83 -3.13 -18.90
N LYS A 51 -0.91 -3.62 -18.09
CA LYS A 51 -1.01 -3.52 -16.63
C LYS A 51 -0.75 -2.10 -16.12
N TRP A 52 0.13 -1.37 -16.81
CA TRP A 52 0.56 -0.02 -16.46
C TRP A 52 0.43 0.89 -17.68
N PHE A 53 0.12 2.15 -17.44
CA PHE A 53 0.03 3.19 -18.45
C PHE A 53 1.36 3.38 -19.19
N ALA A 54 2.49 3.29 -18.49
CA ALA A 54 3.80 3.41 -19.11
C ALA A 54 4.29 2.14 -19.86
N GLY A 55 3.46 1.10 -19.98
CA GLY A 55 3.80 -0.16 -20.64
C GLY A 55 3.95 -1.32 -19.67
N ASP A 56 5.01 -2.10 -19.81
CA ASP A 56 5.18 -3.34 -19.03
C ASP A 56 5.69 -3.10 -17.60
N LYS A 57 6.13 -1.88 -17.29
CA LYS A 57 6.71 -1.49 -15.99
C LYS A 57 5.92 -0.33 -15.40
N ILE A 58 5.70 -0.36 -14.09
CA ILE A 58 5.19 0.79 -13.36
C ILE A 58 6.24 1.90 -13.40
N THR A 59 5.78 3.13 -13.53
CA THR A 59 6.58 4.35 -13.51
C THR A 59 5.86 5.41 -12.70
N PHE A 60 6.50 6.57 -12.53
CA PHE A 60 5.88 7.72 -11.88
C PHE A 60 4.53 8.12 -12.50
N VAL A 61 4.38 7.94 -13.82
CA VAL A 61 3.14 8.17 -14.55
C VAL A 61 1.97 7.36 -14.02
N ASP A 62 2.23 6.13 -13.56
CA ASP A 62 1.19 5.25 -13.05
C ASP A 62 0.70 5.73 -11.69
N PHE A 63 1.55 6.30 -10.84
CA PHE A 63 1.10 6.91 -9.59
C PHE A 63 0.23 8.16 -9.85
N ILE A 64 0.63 8.99 -10.82
CA ILE A 64 -0.20 10.12 -11.26
C ILE A 64 -1.57 9.63 -11.77
N MET A 65 -1.58 8.56 -12.58
CA MET A 65 -2.83 8.00 -13.09
C MET A 65 -3.68 7.36 -11.99
N TYR A 66 -3.08 6.72 -10.99
CA TYR A 66 -3.79 6.23 -9.81
C TYR A 66 -4.48 7.36 -9.06
N GLU A 67 -3.74 8.41 -8.72
CA GLU A 67 -4.29 9.56 -8.00
C GLU A 67 -5.42 10.24 -8.78
N LEU A 68 -5.23 10.41 -10.10
CA LEU A 68 -6.26 11.01 -10.95
C LEU A 68 -7.49 10.13 -11.05
N LEU A 69 -7.35 8.84 -11.34
CA LEU A 69 -8.50 7.94 -11.47
C LEU A 69 -9.26 7.80 -10.14
N ASP A 70 -8.55 7.77 -9.02
CA ASP A 70 -9.15 7.73 -7.69
C ASP A 70 -9.89 9.05 -7.37
N GLN A 71 -9.29 10.20 -7.68
CA GLN A 71 -9.91 11.51 -7.51
C GLN A 71 -11.21 11.66 -8.32
N HIS A 72 -11.23 11.18 -9.57
CA HIS A 72 -12.42 11.29 -10.42
C HIS A 72 -13.50 10.29 -10.03
N ARG A 73 -13.12 9.10 -9.56
CA ARG A 73 -14.03 8.15 -8.91
C ARG A 73 -14.68 8.75 -7.66
N MET A 74 -13.97 9.57 -6.90
CA MET A 74 -14.57 10.26 -5.74
C MET A 74 -15.54 11.37 -6.15
N PHE A 75 -15.27 12.06 -7.25
CA PHE A 75 -16.13 13.12 -7.77
C PHE A 75 -17.41 12.58 -8.45
N ASP A 76 -17.26 11.51 -9.22
CA ASP A 76 -18.33 10.82 -9.93
C ASP A 76 -18.14 9.30 -9.75
N PRO A 77 -18.82 8.67 -8.77
CA PRO A 77 -18.62 7.27 -8.41
C PRO A 77 -18.82 6.26 -9.55
N GLU A 78 -19.63 6.60 -10.54
CA GLU A 78 -19.98 5.72 -11.66
C GLU A 78 -19.06 5.93 -12.87
N CYS A 79 -18.18 6.95 -12.85
CA CYS A 79 -17.41 7.34 -14.03
C CYS A 79 -16.46 6.25 -14.58
N LEU A 80 -16.08 5.27 -13.76
CA LEU A 80 -15.20 4.16 -14.14
C LEU A 80 -15.93 2.85 -14.48
N ASP A 81 -17.27 2.82 -14.41
CA ASP A 81 -18.02 1.56 -14.53
C ASP A 81 -17.88 0.90 -15.90
N ASP A 82 -17.80 1.70 -16.95
CA ASP A 82 -17.58 1.22 -18.32
C ASP A 82 -16.13 0.83 -18.62
N TYR A 83 -15.18 1.12 -17.71
CA TYR A 83 -13.74 0.95 -17.93
C TYR A 83 -13.12 -0.07 -16.97
N LYS A 84 -13.37 -1.36 -17.23
CA LYS A 84 -12.91 -2.48 -16.38
C LYS A 84 -11.40 -2.48 -16.13
N ASN A 85 -10.59 -2.17 -17.14
CA ASN A 85 -9.12 -2.13 -17.02
C ASN A 85 -8.64 -1.01 -16.09
N LEU A 86 -9.26 0.17 -16.12
CA LEU A 86 -8.97 1.26 -15.18
C LEU A 86 -9.32 0.88 -13.73
N ARG A 87 -10.45 0.17 -13.53
CA ARG A 87 -10.81 -0.36 -12.21
C ARG A 87 -9.83 -1.41 -11.70
N CYS A 88 -9.44 -2.36 -12.55
CA CYS A 88 -8.45 -3.37 -12.20
C CYS A 88 -7.07 -2.77 -11.86
N PHE A 89 -6.71 -1.65 -12.50
CA PHE A 89 -5.47 -0.94 -12.19
C PHE A 89 -5.45 -0.42 -10.74
N LEU A 90 -6.57 0.09 -10.21
CA LEU A 90 -6.67 0.60 -8.83
C LEU A 90 -6.58 -0.49 -7.74
N ASP A 91 -6.89 -1.73 -8.08
CA ASP A 91 -7.15 -2.83 -7.14
C ASP A 91 -5.89 -3.54 -6.57
N HIS A 92 -4.68 -3.02 -6.78
CA HIS A 92 -3.41 -3.74 -6.58
C HIS A 92 -2.78 -3.70 -5.15
N PHE A 93 -3.44 -3.18 -4.10
CA PHE A 93 -2.76 -2.85 -2.82
C PHE A 93 -3.44 -3.42 -1.54
N GLU A 94 -2.80 -4.34 -0.77
CA GLU A 94 -3.21 -4.85 0.57
C GLU A 94 -2.12 -4.62 1.65
N LEU A 95 -2.47 -4.11 2.86
CA LEU A 95 -1.51 -3.45 3.79
C LEU A 95 -1.73 -3.65 5.32
N ALA A 96 -2.34 -4.76 5.78
CA ALA A 96 -2.86 -4.86 7.17
C ALA A 96 -1.96 -5.53 8.23
N GLN A 97 -0.93 -6.30 7.87
CA GLN A 97 -0.15 -7.07 8.85
C GLN A 97 0.62 -6.22 9.89
N PRO A 98 1.25 -5.08 9.52
CA PRO A 98 1.91 -4.21 10.50
C PRO A 98 0.95 -3.69 11.57
N ILE A 99 -0.33 -3.47 11.20
CA ILE A 99 -1.37 -2.99 12.12
C ILE A 99 -1.66 -4.06 13.16
N ARG A 100 -1.81 -5.33 12.78
CA ARG A 100 -2.02 -6.44 13.72
C ARG A 100 -0.87 -6.58 14.71
N LEU A 101 0.37 -6.57 14.20
CA LEU A 101 1.56 -6.64 15.05
C LEU A 101 1.59 -5.49 16.07
N LEU A 102 1.21 -4.28 15.65
CA LEU A 102 1.18 -3.10 16.52
C LEU A 102 0.04 -3.18 17.55
N LEU A 103 -1.15 -3.63 17.16
CA LEU A 103 -2.28 -3.84 18.08
C LEU A 103 -1.94 -4.88 19.16
N GLU A 104 -1.35 -6.01 18.76
CA GLU A 104 -0.92 -7.07 19.68
C GLU A 104 0.22 -6.59 20.59
N TYR A 105 1.22 -5.88 20.06
CA TYR A 105 2.30 -5.30 20.86
C TYR A 105 1.80 -4.31 21.92
N THR A 106 0.83 -3.48 21.55
CA THR A 106 0.25 -2.47 22.46
C THR A 106 -0.77 -3.07 23.43
N GLY A 107 -1.15 -4.35 23.27
CA GLY A 107 -2.22 -4.99 24.02
C GLY A 107 -3.60 -4.39 23.73
N THR A 108 -3.75 -3.70 22.60
CA THR A 108 -5.00 -3.08 22.20
C THR A 108 -5.99 -4.18 21.81
N LYS A 109 -7.15 -4.22 22.47
CA LYS A 109 -8.21 -5.15 22.12
C LYS A 109 -8.83 -4.73 20.80
N TYR A 110 -9.00 -5.68 19.89
CA TYR A 110 -9.54 -5.42 18.57
C TYR A 110 -10.33 -6.63 18.06
N GLU A 111 -11.24 -6.36 17.13
CA GLU A 111 -11.95 -7.36 16.34
C GLU A 111 -11.58 -7.17 14.86
N GLU A 112 -11.47 -8.27 14.11
CA GLU A 112 -11.14 -8.22 12.68
C GLU A 112 -12.38 -8.57 11.84
N LYS A 113 -12.78 -7.65 10.96
CA LYS A 113 -13.73 -7.93 9.89
C LYS A 113 -12.96 -8.23 8.61
N PHE A 114 -12.92 -9.52 8.25
CA PHE A 114 -12.31 -9.96 6.99
C PHE A 114 -13.28 -9.82 5.83
N TYR A 115 -12.76 -9.28 4.72
CA TYR A 115 -13.40 -9.31 3.42
C TYR A 115 -12.57 -10.21 2.51
N THR A 116 -13.19 -11.20 1.89
CA THR A 116 -12.48 -12.18 1.05
C THR A 116 -13.11 -12.20 -0.32
N CYS A 117 -12.28 -12.10 -1.36
CA CYS A 117 -12.74 -12.23 -2.73
C CYS A 117 -13.20 -13.67 -3.02
N GLY A 118 -14.17 -13.79 -3.94
CA GLY A 118 -14.66 -15.07 -4.45
C GLY A 118 -13.56 -15.87 -5.15
N GLU A 119 -13.94 -17.04 -5.66
CA GLU A 119 -13.01 -17.91 -6.37
C GLU A 119 -12.72 -17.43 -7.81
N ALA A 120 -11.63 -17.96 -8.37
CA ALA A 120 -11.31 -17.76 -9.78
C ALA A 120 -12.45 -18.27 -10.69
N PRO A 121 -12.65 -17.67 -11.87
CA PRO A 121 -11.85 -16.58 -12.46
C PRO A 121 -12.36 -15.18 -12.11
N THR A 122 -13.51 -15.05 -11.45
CA THR A 122 -14.20 -13.76 -11.27
C THR A 122 -13.68 -12.99 -10.07
N TYR A 123 -13.20 -13.68 -9.03
CA TYR A 123 -12.72 -13.08 -7.78
C TYR A 123 -13.71 -12.06 -7.22
N ASP A 124 -14.98 -12.42 -7.13
CA ASP A 124 -16.06 -11.51 -6.74
C ASP A 124 -15.74 -10.73 -5.46
N LYS A 125 -15.91 -9.40 -5.51
CA LYS A 125 -15.57 -8.48 -4.41
C LYS A 125 -16.81 -7.83 -3.79
N SER A 126 -18.00 -8.33 -4.12
CA SER A 126 -19.27 -7.80 -3.63
C SER A 126 -19.33 -7.70 -2.10
N CYS A 127 -18.66 -8.61 -1.38
CA CYS A 127 -18.55 -8.59 0.07
C CYS A 127 -18.03 -7.25 0.63
N TRP A 128 -17.11 -6.59 -0.08
CA TRP A 128 -16.58 -5.28 0.28
C TRP A 128 -17.41 -4.16 -0.34
N PHE A 129 -17.64 -4.19 -1.66
CA PHE A 129 -18.30 -3.08 -2.37
C PHE A 129 -19.75 -2.85 -1.93
N ASN A 130 -20.45 -3.88 -1.44
CA ASN A 130 -21.81 -3.73 -0.90
C ASN A 130 -21.83 -3.05 0.48
N GLU A 131 -20.69 -3.01 1.18
CA GLU A 131 -20.57 -2.48 2.55
C GLU A 131 -19.82 -1.15 2.60
N LYS A 132 -18.87 -0.94 1.68
CA LYS A 132 -17.92 0.18 1.62
C LYS A 132 -18.55 1.54 1.95
N GLU A 133 -19.58 1.94 1.19
CA GLU A 133 -20.21 3.25 1.32
C GLU A 133 -21.11 3.38 2.56
N LYS A 134 -21.51 2.24 3.16
CA LYS A 134 -22.34 2.21 4.38
C LYS A 134 -21.53 2.47 5.64
N LEU A 135 -20.20 2.38 5.57
CA LEU A 135 -19.32 2.58 6.71
C LEU A 135 -19.21 4.04 7.14
N GLY A 136 -19.66 5.01 6.31
CA GLY A 136 -19.64 6.42 6.66
C GLY A 136 -18.23 6.92 7.01
N MET A 137 -17.26 6.58 6.16
CA MET A 137 -15.86 7.03 6.24
C MET A 137 -15.63 8.09 5.15
N ASP A 138 -14.74 9.04 5.40
CA ASP A 138 -14.45 10.11 4.43
C ASP A 138 -13.83 9.57 3.13
N PHE A 139 -12.95 8.56 3.26
CA PHE A 139 -12.29 7.90 2.13
C PHE A 139 -12.34 6.37 2.31
N PRO A 140 -13.50 5.71 2.10
CA PRO A 140 -13.67 4.30 2.42
C PRO A 140 -12.64 3.44 1.67
N ASN A 141 -11.80 2.73 2.41
CA ASN A 141 -10.74 1.90 1.85
C ASN A 141 -10.37 0.76 2.82
N LEU A 142 -9.62 -0.23 2.33
CA LEU A 142 -9.02 -1.28 3.16
C LEU A 142 -7.50 -1.05 3.27
N PRO A 143 -6.88 -1.25 4.45
CA PRO A 143 -7.53 -1.47 5.74
C PRO A 143 -8.22 -0.19 6.27
N TYR A 144 -9.20 -0.39 7.16
CA TYR A 144 -9.79 0.65 8.01
C TYR A 144 -9.74 0.23 9.48
N LEU A 145 -9.90 1.20 10.37
CA LEU A 145 -10.02 1.01 11.82
C LEU A 145 -11.20 1.85 12.34
N GLU A 146 -12.07 1.23 13.12
CA GLU A 146 -13.15 1.89 13.87
C GLU A 146 -12.84 1.80 15.37
N ASP A 147 -12.86 2.94 16.06
CA ASP A 147 -12.59 3.07 17.49
C ASP A 147 -13.57 4.08 18.10
N GLY A 148 -14.71 3.56 18.56
CA GLY A 148 -15.86 4.38 18.93
C GLY A 148 -16.36 5.20 17.74
N ASP A 149 -16.45 6.51 17.92
CA ASP A 149 -16.85 7.44 16.86
C ASP A 149 -15.71 7.76 15.87
N THR A 150 -14.48 7.32 16.17
CA THR A 150 -13.31 7.59 15.32
C THR A 150 -13.19 6.54 14.23
N LYS A 151 -13.13 6.97 12.97
CA LYS A 151 -12.90 6.11 11.82
C LYS A 151 -11.63 6.54 11.11
N VAL A 152 -10.71 5.59 10.91
CA VAL A 152 -9.41 5.84 10.29
C VAL A 152 -9.25 4.90 9.10
N VAL A 153 -8.84 5.46 7.98
CA VAL A 153 -8.54 4.74 6.73
C VAL A 153 -7.10 5.04 6.32
N GLN A 154 -6.53 4.25 5.40
CA GLN A 154 -5.10 4.24 5.04
C GLN A 154 -4.21 3.56 6.10
N SER A 155 -3.42 2.59 5.68
CA SER A 155 -2.60 1.78 6.61
C SER A 155 -1.64 2.63 7.44
N ASN A 156 -0.93 3.58 6.83
CA ASN A 156 0.02 4.44 7.53
C ASN A 156 -0.68 5.38 8.53
N ALA A 157 -1.86 5.89 8.19
CA ALA A 157 -2.65 6.72 9.10
C ALA A 157 -3.16 5.91 10.31
N ILE A 158 -3.60 4.66 10.09
CA ILE A 158 -3.98 3.73 11.15
C ILE A 158 -2.78 3.42 12.06
N MET A 159 -1.62 3.11 11.48
CA MET A 159 -0.38 2.87 12.24
C MET A 159 -0.03 4.09 13.11
N ARG A 160 -0.03 5.30 12.54
CA ARG A 160 0.23 6.54 13.28
C ARG A 160 -0.83 6.82 14.34
N TYR A 161 -2.10 6.51 14.08
CA TYR A 161 -3.20 6.67 15.05
C TYR A 161 -2.97 5.83 16.30
N ILE A 162 -2.69 4.53 16.12
CA ILE A 162 -2.37 3.63 17.22
C ILE A 162 -1.08 4.10 17.90
N ALA A 163 -0.04 4.42 17.13
CA ALA A 163 1.26 4.84 17.66
C ALA A 163 1.17 6.07 18.58
N ARG A 164 0.36 7.07 18.22
CA ARG A 164 0.15 8.28 19.04
C ARG A 164 -0.46 7.95 20.40
N LYS A 165 -1.36 6.96 20.49
CA LYS A 165 -1.96 6.53 21.76
C LYS A 165 -0.98 5.83 22.70
N HIS A 166 0.16 5.37 22.18
CA HIS A 166 1.14 4.57 22.91
C HIS A 166 2.55 5.18 22.91
N ASN A 167 2.71 6.43 22.49
CA ASN A 167 4.01 7.13 22.39
C ASN A 167 5.04 6.43 21.47
N LEU A 168 4.58 5.89 20.33
CA LEU A 168 5.41 5.12 19.38
C LEU A 168 5.75 5.91 18.09
N CYS A 169 5.69 7.24 18.12
CA CYS A 169 5.98 8.12 16.96
C CYS A 169 7.39 8.73 16.95
N GLY A 170 8.20 8.47 17.98
CA GLY A 170 9.48 9.18 18.20
C GLY A 170 9.32 10.40 19.11
N GLU A 171 10.22 10.53 20.07
CA GLU A 171 10.14 11.54 21.14
C GLU A 171 10.99 12.79 20.88
N THR A 172 11.85 12.76 19.87
CA THR A 172 12.73 13.86 19.48
C THR A 172 12.51 14.20 18.01
N ASP A 173 12.87 15.42 17.61
CA ASP A 173 12.80 15.86 16.21
C ASP A 173 13.62 14.93 15.29
N GLU A 174 14.78 14.45 15.74
CA GLU A 174 15.58 13.48 15.00
C GLU A 174 14.82 12.15 14.83
N ALA A 175 14.22 11.62 15.89
CA ALA A 175 13.48 10.36 15.83
C ALA A 175 12.26 10.49 14.90
N GLN A 176 11.53 11.61 14.97
CA GLN A 176 10.37 11.88 14.11
C GLN A 176 10.78 12.03 12.64
N MET A 177 11.86 12.76 12.35
CA MET A 177 12.42 12.85 11.00
C MET A 177 12.77 11.46 10.45
N ARG A 178 13.40 10.60 11.26
CA ARG A 178 13.76 9.23 10.85
C ARG A 178 12.53 8.37 10.61
N VAL A 179 11.50 8.50 11.45
CA VAL A 179 10.19 7.85 11.26
C VAL A 179 9.56 8.26 9.94
N ASP A 180 9.53 9.55 9.64
CA ASP A 180 8.91 10.06 8.41
C ASP A 180 9.66 9.61 7.15
N ILE A 181 11.00 9.65 7.17
CA ILE A 181 11.82 9.14 6.06
C ILE A 181 11.57 7.65 5.85
N LEU A 182 11.63 6.87 6.95
CA LEU A 182 11.53 5.42 6.85
C LEU A 182 10.14 4.96 6.42
N GLU A 183 9.07 5.58 6.92
CA GLU A 183 7.70 5.23 6.53
C GLU A 183 7.51 5.35 5.01
N ASN A 184 8.01 6.43 4.41
CA ASN A 184 7.91 6.67 2.97
C ASN A 184 8.82 5.71 2.18
N GLN A 185 10.07 5.53 2.61
CA GLN A 185 10.99 4.60 1.95
C GLN A 185 10.51 3.14 2.04
N ALA A 186 9.86 2.76 3.15
CA ALA A 186 9.25 1.45 3.33
C ALA A 186 8.05 1.25 2.40
N MET A 187 7.27 2.30 2.14
CA MET A 187 6.17 2.25 1.17
C MET A 187 6.70 2.03 -0.26
N ASP A 188 7.77 2.72 -0.65
CA ASP A 188 8.41 2.51 -1.96
C ASP A 188 8.95 1.08 -2.10
N PHE A 189 9.59 0.57 -1.05
CA PHE A 189 10.10 -0.80 -1.03
C PHE A 189 8.99 -1.83 -1.17
N ARG A 190 7.89 -1.63 -0.43
CA ARG A 190 6.68 -2.44 -0.56
C ARG A 190 6.11 -2.41 -1.96
N ASN A 191 5.94 -1.23 -2.54
CA ASN A 191 5.36 -1.05 -3.87
C ASN A 191 6.18 -1.78 -4.93
N GLY A 192 7.51 -1.75 -4.83
CA GLY A 192 8.40 -2.54 -5.69
C GLY A 192 8.18 -4.05 -5.55
N PHE A 193 7.98 -4.55 -4.33
CA PHE A 193 7.74 -5.97 -4.08
C PHE A 193 6.33 -6.41 -4.53
N VAL A 194 5.30 -5.60 -4.29
CA VAL A 194 3.94 -5.81 -4.81
C VAL A 194 3.93 -5.85 -6.33
N GLN A 195 4.68 -4.94 -6.98
CA GLN A 195 4.82 -4.92 -8.43
C GLN A 195 5.37 -6.26 -8.96
N LEU A 196 6.41 -6.80 -8.30
CA LEU A 196 6.96 -8.10 -8.63
C LEU A 196 5.91 -9.21 -8.48
N CYS A 197 5.27 -9.29 -7.30
CA CYS A 197 4.39 -10.38 -6.92
C CYS A 197 3.12 -10.46 -7.78
N TYR A 198 2.58 -9.33 -8.23
CA TYR A 198 1.37 -9.29 -9.04
C TYR A 198 1.65 -9.13 -10.54
N GLY A 199 2.89 -8.87 -10.93
CA GLY A 199 3.30 -8.63 -12.32
C GLY A 199 3.67 -9.91 -13.08
N ASP A 200 4.47 -9.74 -14.12
CA ASP A 200 5.15 -10.85 -14.80
C ASP A 200 6.31 -11.33 -13.91
N PHE A 201 5.96 -12.14 -12.90
CA PHE A 201 6.85 -12.53 -11.82
C PHE A 201 8.10 -13.27 -12.34
N ASP A 202 7.91 -14.26 -13.21
CA ASP A 202 9.02 -15.08 -13.72
C ASP A 202 10.03 -14.25 -14.53
N LYS A 203 9.54 -13.28 -15.31
CA LYS A 203 10.40 -12.36 -16.08
C LYS A 203 11.13 -11.34 -15.22
N ASN A 204 10.49 -10.84 -14.15
CA ASN A 204 11.03 -9.73 -13.36
C ASN A 204 11.80 -10.19 -12.11
N LYS A 205 11.63 -11.44 -11.67
CA LYS A 205 12.26 -11.97 -10.45
C LYS A 205 13.75 -11.74 -10.42
N THR A 206 14.48 -12.12 -11.48
CA THR A 206 15.94 -11.97 -11.55
C THR A 206 16.37 -10.52 -11.42
N CYS A 207 15.71 -9.60 -12.14
CA CYS A 207 16.05 -8.17 -12.08
C CYS A 207 15.77 -7.58 -10.70
N TYR A 208 14.71 -8.05 -10.02
CA TYR A 208 14.41 -7.64 -8.66
C TYR A 208 15.48 -8.14 -7.68
N THR A 209 15.81 -9.44 -7.72
CA THR A 209 16.82 -10.03 -6.82
C THR A 209 18.21 -9.47 -7.03
N GLU A 210 18.59 -9.09 -8.25
CA GLU A 210 19.87 -8.41 -8.53
C GLU A 210 19.97 -7.01 -7.89
N LYS A 211 18.84 -6.31 -7.74
CA LYS A 211 18.78 -4.96 -7.15
C LYS A 211 18.56 -4.97 -5.64
N LEU A 212 17.92 -6.03 -5.13
CA LEU A 212 17.53 -6.17 -3.73
C LEU A 212 18.70 -5.91 -2.75
N PRO A 213 19.94 -6.42 -2.96
CA PRO A 213 21.07 -6.11 -2.09
C PRO A 213 21.36 -4.61 -1.99
N GLY A 214 21.26 -3.86 -3.10
CA GLY A 214 21.45 -2.41 -3.09
C GLY A 214 20.46 -1.70 -2.17
N THR A 215 19.18 -2.08 -2.24
CA THR A 215 18.12 -1.53 -1.39
C THR A 215 18.26 -1.98 0.07
N LEU A 216 18.57 -3.25 0.33
CA LEU A 216 18.81 -3.75 1.69
C LEU A 216 20.03 -3.09 2.34
N LYS A 217 21.06 -2.79 1.55
CA LYS A 217 22.21 -2.01 2.04
C LYS A 217 21.77 -0.61 2.50
N GLN A 218 20.88 0.07 1.77
CA GLN A 218 20.38 1.39 2.19
C GLN A 218 19.65 1.31 3.54
N PHE A 219 18.81 0.30 3.76
CA PHE A 219 18.15 0.11 5.05
C PHE A 219 19.14 -0.27 6.16
N SER A 220 20.12 -1.12 5.86
CA SER A 220 21.20 -1.46 6.78
C SER A 220 22.01 -0.24 7.20
N ASP A 221 22.44 0.59 6.24
CA ASP A 221 23.17 1.82 6.49
C ASP A 221 22.31 2.82 7.29
N PHE A 222 21.02 2.92 6.97
CA PHE A 222 20.10 3.80 7.69
C PHE A 222 19.90 3.35 9.14
N LEU A 223 19.75 2.04 9.41
CA LEU A 223 19.71 1.48 10.76
C LEU A 223 21.03 1.74 11.50
N GLY A 224 22.16 1.46 10.85
CA GLY A 224 23.50 1.55 11.43
C GLY A 224 23.63 0.65 12.66
N ASP A 225 24.16 1.21 13.75
CA ASP A 225 24.34 0.53 15.04
C ASP A 225 23.14 0.69 15.99
N ARG A 226 22.04 1.31 15.54
CA ARG A 226 20.89 1.58 16.39
C ARG A 226 20.10 0.32 16.72
N LYS A 227 19.43 0.33 17.87
CA LYS A 227 18.53 -0.76 18.29
C LYS A 227 17.24 -0.80 17.46
N TRP A 228 16.71 0.35 17.11
CA TRP A 228 15.50 0.48 16.29
C TRP A 228 15.75 1.53 15.22
N PHE A 229 14.95 1.52 14.16
CA PHE A 229 15.23 2.38 13.01
C PHE A 229 15.16 3.88 13.36
N ALA A 230 14.34 4.27 14.35
CA ALA A 230 14.25 5.65 14.81
C ALA A 230 15.21 6.01 15.96
N GLY A 231 15.92 5.05 16.57
CA GLY A 231 16.76 5.29 17.74
C GLY A 231 16.80 4.12 18.72
N ASP A 232 16.82 4.41 20.02
CA ASP A 232 16.88 3.39 21.08
C ASP A 232 15.50 2.85 21.51
N LYS A 233 14.43 3.58 21.18
CA LYS A 233 13.04 3.20 21.43
C LYS A 233 12.38 2.71 20.16
N ILE A 234 11.54 1.68 20.31
CA ILE A 234 10.75 1.15 19.20
C ILE A 234 9.67 2.14 18.80
N THR A 235 9.38 2.20 17.52
CA THR A 235 8.36 3.04 16.90
C THR A 235 7.53 2.24 15.92
N PHE A 236 6.41 2.79 15.45
CA PHE A 236 5.52 2.07 14.54
C PHE A 236 6.18 1.68 13.20
N VAL A 237 7.22 2.40 12.76
CA VAL A 237 7.94 2.08 11.52
C VAL A 237 8.78 0.81 11.63
N ASP A 238 9.17 0.40 12.85
CA ASP A 238 9.84 -0.88 13.08
C ASP A 238 8.89 -2.06 12.76
N PHE A 239 7.57 -1.90 12.96
CA PHE A 239 6.57 -2.92 12.62
C PHE A 239 6.39 -3.05 11.10
N ILE A 240 6.43 -1.92 10.39
CA ILE A 240 6.37 -1.87 8.93
C ILE A 240 7.63 -2.54 8.35
N MET A 241 8.81 -2.16 8.85
CA MET A 241 10.08 -2.72 8.38
C MET A 241 10.24 -4.20 8.73
N TYR A 242 9.77 -4.64 9.90
CA TYR A 242 9.75 -6.05 10.26
C TYR A 242 8.97 -6.86 9.22
N GLU A 243 7.73 -6.47 8.91
CA GLU A 243 6.91 -7.20 7.93
C GLU A 243 7.58 -7.23 6.55
N LEU A 244 8.13 -6.10 6.10
CA LEU A 244 8.81 -6.04 4.80
C LEU A 244 10.03 -6.97 4.77
N LEU A 245 10.90 -6.92 5.76
CA LEU A 245 12.09 -7.79 5.82
C LEU A 245 11.70 -9.27 5.98
N ASP A 246 10.63 -9.57 6.73
CA ASP A 246 10.08 -10.91 6.88
C ASP A 246 9.57 -11.47 5.53
N GLN A 247 8.82 -10.67 4.76
CA GLN A 247 8.38 -11.05 3.42
C GLN A 247 9.58 -11.31 2.47
N HIS A 248 10.63 -10.50 2.56
CA HIS A 248 11.80 -10.65 1.71
C HIS A 248 12.63 -11.88 2.07
N ARG A 249 12.82 -12.20 3.35
CA ARG A 249 13.48 -13.46 3.74
C ARG A 249 12.63 -14.69 3.39
N MET A 250 11.30 -14.57 3.35
CA MET A 250 10.43 -15.65 2.86
C MET A 250 10.58 -15.84 1.34
N PHE A 251 10.75 -14.74 0.61
CA PHE A 251 10.88 -14.74 -0.85
C PHE A 251 12.26 -15.19 -1.34
N ASP A 252 13.30 -14.71 -0.67
CA ASP A 252 14.72 -14.98 -0.92
C ASP A 252 15.43 -15.21 0.44
N PRO A 253 15.54 -16.47 0.90
CA PRO A 253 16.05 -16.79 2.23
C PRO A 253 17.46 -16.29 2.55
N GLU A 254 18.28 -16.06 1.54
CA GLU A 254 19.68 -15.66 1.70
C GLU A 254 19.86 -14.14 1.58
N CYS A 255 18.81 -13.37 1.22
CA CYS A 255 18.94 -11.94 0.90
C CYS A 255 19.46 -11.08 2.07
N LEU A 256 19.36 -11.56 3.31
CA LEU A 256 19.80 -10.84 4.52
C LEU A 256 21.15 -11.29 5.08
N ASP A 257 21.82 -12.28 4.47
CA ASP A 257 23.03 -12.88 5.06
C ASP A 257 24.20 -11.91 5.19
N ASP A 258 24.33 -10.96 4.25
CA ASP A 258 25.34 -9.91 4.29
C ASP A 258 25.00 -8.75 5.25
N TYR A 259 23.77 -8.71 5.81
CA TYR A 259 23.26 -7.60 6.63
C TYR A 259 22.97 -8.04 8.06
N LYS A 260 24.04 -8.29 8.84
CA LYS A 260 23.95 -8.78 10.23
C LYS A 260 23.08 -7.92 11.14
N ASN A 261 23.09 -6.59 10.96
CA ASN A 261 22.28 -5.66 11.73
C ASN A 261 20.78 -5.78 11.42
N LEU A 262 20.40 -5.99 10.15
CA LEU A 262 19.00 -6.25 9.75
C LEU A 262 18.52 -7.61 10.28
N ARG A 263 19.36 -8.65 10.23
CA ARG A 263 19.05 -9.93 10.88
C ARG A 263 18.87 -9.79 12.38
N SER A 264 19.79 -9.07 13.05
CA SER A 264 19.69 -8.79 14.48
C SER A 264 18.44 -7.97 14.83
N PHE A 265 17.98 -7.10 13.94
CA PHE A 265 16.73 -6.37 14.08
C PHE A 265 15.52 -7.32 14.03
N LEU A 266 15.47 -8.26 13.07
CA LEU A 266 14.41 -9.27 13.00
C LEU A 266 14.37 -10.13 14.27
N ASP A 267 15.51 -10.69 14.68
CA ASP A 267 15.62 -11.54 15.89
C ASP A 267 15.18 -10.77 17.15
N ARG A 268 15.53 -9.49 17.23
CA ARG A 268 15.12 -8.61 18.33
C ARG A 268 13.63 -8.31 18.32
N PHE A 269 13.04 -8.07 17.14
CA PHE A 269 11.61 -7.84 17.01
C PHE A 269 10.81 -9.10 17.38
N GLU A 270 11.25 -10.27 16.91
CA GLU A 270 10.62 -11.57 17.18
C GLU A 270 10.77 -12.02 18.63
N SER A 271 11.74 -11.48 19.37
CA SER A 271 11.92 -11.76 20.81
C SER A 271 11.12 -10.84 21.73
N LEU A 272 10.39 -9.85 21.19
CA LEU A 272 9.46 -9.04 21.99
C LEU A 272 8.35 -9.93 22.54
N GLU A 273 8.17 -9.92 23.86
CA GLU A 273 7.25 -10.84 24.57
C GLU A 273 5.85 -10.91 23.93
N LYS A 274 5.26 -9.74 23.60
CA LYS A 274 3.94 -9.66 22.95
C LYS A 274 3.91 -10.16 21.52
N ILE A 275 5.01 -10.01 20.80
CA ILE A 275 5.15 -10.55 19.44
C ILE A 275 5.32 -12.08 19.49
N VAL A 276 6.12 -12.59 20.42
CA VAL A 276 6.25 -14.04 20.68
C VAL A 276 4.90 -14.66 21.02
N GLU A 277 4.13 -14.02 21.91
CA GLU A 277 2.79 -14.46 22.32
C GLU A 277 1.86 -14.51 21.10
N TYR A 278 1.82 -13.42 20.32
CA TYR A 278 1.00 -13.36 19.11
C TYR A 278 1.40 -14.42 18.08
N MET A 279 2.69 -14.55 17.75
CA MET A 279 3.19 -15.51 16.74
C MET A 279 2.93 -16.98 17.09
N LYS A 280 2.80 -17.30 18.38
CA LYS A 280 2.42 -18.64 18.86
C LYS A 280 0.91 -18.87 18.90
N SER A 281 0.11 -17.82 18.78
CA SER A 281 -1.35 -17.90 18.82
C SER A 281 -1.94 -18.38 17.49
N ASN A 282 -3.17 -18.86 17.53
CA ASN A 282 -3.94 -19.21 16.34
C ASN A 282 -4.43 -17.98 15.54
N LYS A 283 -4.21 -16.76 16.04
CA LYS A 283 -4.53 -15.51 15.34
C LYS A 283 -3.43 -15.10 14.36
N PHE A 284 -2.19 -15.57 14.58
CA PHE A 284 -1.08 -15.17 13.74
C PHE A 284 -1.24 -15.69 12.31
N MET A 285 -1.23 -14.77 11.36
CA MET A 285 -1.26 -15.08 9.95
C MET A 285 0.12 -14.84 9.36
N LYS A 286 0.84 -15.94 9.13
CA LYS A 286 2.11 -15.93 8.39
C LYS A 286 1.89 -15.94 6.87
N THR A 287 0.85 -16.63 6.43
CA THR A 287 0.46 -16.77 5.03
C THR A 287 -1.07 -16.80 4.89
N PRO A 288 -1.63 -16.44 3.72
CA PRO A 288 -0.94 -15.88 2.56
C PRO A 288 -0.44 -14.45 2.83
N VAL A 289 0.69 -14.09 2.20
CA VAL A 289 1.27 -12.74 2.24
C VAL A 289 0.52 -11.79 1.30
N ASN A 290 0.13 -12.30 0.13
CA ASN A 290 -0.57 -11.56 -0.91
C ASN A 290 -1.93 -12.20 -1.20
N ASN A 291 -2.83 -11.45 -1.83
CA ASN A 291 -4.14 -11.96 -2.25
C ASN A 291 -4.02 -13.04 -3.36
N LYS A 292 -5.09 -13.80 -3.58
CA LYS A 292 -5.19 -14.99 -4.45
C LYS A 292 -4.62 -14.80 -5.86
N MET A 293 -4.68 -13.58 -6.40
CA MET A 293 -4.23 -13.25 -7.76
C MET A 293 -2.71 -13.09 -7.90
N ALA A 294 -1.97 -12.97 -6.79
CA ALA A 294 -0.52 -12.83 -6.85
C ALA A 294 0.16 -14.12 -7.31
N LYS A 295 1.33 -13.98 -7.92
CA LYS A 295 2.20 -15.08 -8.38
C LYS A 295 3.09 -15.64 -7.27
N TRP A 296 3.26 -14.90 -6.17
CA TRP A 296 4.01 -15.33 -5.00
C TRP A 296 3.29 -14.93 -3.71
N GLY A 297 3.38 -15.79 -2.70
CA GLY A 297 2.80 -15.54 -1.38
C GLY A 297 1.26 -15.61 -1.33
N ASN A 298 0.59 -16.16 -2.35
CA ASN A 298 -0.87 -16.20 -2.45
C ASN A 298 -1.54 -17.45 -1.84
N LYS A 299 -0.74 -18.38 -1.31
CA LYS A 299 -1.22 -19.63 -0.71
C LYS A 299 -1.07 -19.59 0.80
N LYS A 300 -2.02 -20.23 1.48
CA LYS A 300 -1.90 -20.53 2.90
C LYS A 300 -1.06 -21.80 3.07
N GLU A 301 -0.05 -21.72 3.91
CA GLU A 301 0.89 -22.80 4.26
C GLU A 301 0.75 -23.14 5.74
#